data_AF-A0A0M2H3M9-F1
#
_entry.id   AF-A0A0M2H3M9-F1
#
_cell.length_a   1.000
_cell.length_b   1.000
_cell.length_c   1.000
_cell.angle_alpha   90.00
_cell.angle_beta   90.00
_cell.angle_gamma   90.00
#
_symmetry.space_group_name_H-M   'P 1'
#
loop_
_entity.id
_entity.type
_entity.pdbx_description
1 polymer ?
#
loop_
_entity_poly.entity_id
_entity_poly.type
_entity_poly.pdbx_seq_one_letter_code
_entity_poly.pdbx_strand_id
1 'polypeptide(L)'
;MGEPTVRAVLRTPQFWWRVAIVFACALGLMSGERRLAYFTTQSNVIVVAYFAVAVFWMLRRRRTDAPAPVLRGGVTLWIVITGLVSHVLLNQGASPFPGMADPDAAVALANQSLFILHYAVPAMVLLDWVLFPPHGMVRWRDAGWWMLYPVAYGAITLVRAAVFPTVSDRFPYPFLDYVDLGAGVVVSLLRVVAVMAVLAVGVVALDKLAAAFTRRRVDERRYDADERPRDADEAPDAVSV
;
A
#
# COMPACT_ATOMS: atom_id res chain seq x y z
N MET A 1 15.98 10.06 30.67
CA MET A 1 14.85 9.66 29.81
C MET A 1 14.84 8.14 29.74
N GLY A 2 13.81 7.47 30.27
CA GLY A 2 13.73 6.00 30.24
C GLY A 2 13.63 5.48 28.81
N GLU A 3 14.20 4.31 28.53
CA GLU A 3 14.09 3.68 27.21
C GLU A 3 12.61 3.58 26.80
N PRO A 4 12.27 3.85 25.52
CA PRO A 4 10.92 3.64 25.04
C PRO A 4 10.50 2.20 25.33
N THR A 5 9.33 2.02 25.93
CA THR A 5 8.82 0.70 26.32
C THR A 5 7.90 0.13 25.24
N VAL A 6 7.69 -1.19 25.23
CA VAL A 6 6.70 -1.82 24.35
C VAL A 6 5.31 -1.22 24.54
N ARG A 7 4.95 -0.85 25.79
CA ARG A 7 3.69 -0.16 26.09
C ARG A 7 3.53 1.16 25.34
N ALA A 8 4.62 1.88 25.08
CA ALA A 8 4.56 3.12 24.29
C ALA A 8 4.17 2.82 22.84
N VAL A 9 4.75 1.79 22.22
CA VAL A 9 4.41 1.36 20.85
C VAL A 9 2.93 0.94 20.74
N LEU A 10 2.44 0.15 21.70
CA LEU A 10 1.06 -0.34 21.72
C LEU A 10 0.01 0.77 21.87
N ARG A 11 0.39 1.96 22.34
CA ARG A 11 -0.49 3.13 22.43
C ARG A 11 -0.55 3.95 21.15
N THR A 12 0.27 3.62 20.15
CA THR A 12 0.35 4.40 18.92
C THR A 12 -0.66 3.94 17.87
N PRO A 13 -1.32 4.86 17.14
CA PRO A 13 -2.28 4.49 16.09
C PRO A 13 -1.62 3.73 14.94
N GLN A 14 -0.35 4.00 14.64
CA GLN A 14 0.45 3.32 13.61
C GLN A 14 0.46 1.80 13.82
N PHE A 15 0.62 1.37 15.07
CA PHE A 15 0.71 -0.04 15.40
C PHE A 15 -0.60 -0.76 15.08
N TRP A 16 -1.70 -0.24 15.59
CA TRP A 16 -3.03 -0.84 15.37
C TRP A 16 -3.49 -0.74 13.92
N TRP A 17 -3.16 0.34 13.21
CA TRP A 17 -3.43 0.46 11.79
C TRP A 17 -2.74 -0.64 10.98
N ARG A 18 -1.45 -0.90 11.25
CA ARG A 18 -0.69 -1.94 10.55
C ARG A 18 -1.15 -3.35 10.92
N VAL A 19 -1.56 -3.57 12.17
CA VAL A 19 -2.22 -4.82 12.58
C VAL A 19 -3.53 -5.00 11.83
N ALA A 20 -4.34 -3.94 11.69
CA ALA A 20 -5.59 -3.98 10.94
C ALA A 20 -5.37 -4.28 9.46
N ILE A 21 -4.31 -3.72 8.82
CA ILE A 21 -3.93 -4.08 7.44
C ILE A 21 -3.65 -5.59 7.34
N VAL A 22 -2.83 -6.14 8.23
CA VAL A 22 -2.49 -7.57 8.23
C VAL A 22 -3.76 -8.41 8.39
N PHE A 23 -4.62 -8.08 9.34
CA PHE A 23 -5.84 -8.82 9.61
C PHE A 23 -6.82 -8.75 8.44
N ALA A 24 -7.12 -7.55 7.93
CA ALA A 24 -8.02 -7.36 6.81
C ALA A 24 -7.52 -8.10 5.56
N CYS A 25 -6.23 -7.98 5.25
CA CYS A 25 -5.66 -8.65 4.09
C CYS A 25 -5.62 -10.17 4.24
N ALA A 26 -5.29 -10.69 5.42
CA ALA A 26 -5.34 -12.12 5.70
C ALA A 26 -6.77 -12.66 5.60
N LEU A 27 -7.75 -11.96 6.18
CA LEU A 27 -9.17 -12.31 6.08
C LEU A 27 -9.62 -12.34 4.61
N GLY A 28 -9.32 -11.29 3.84
CA GLY A 28 -9.64 -11.24 2.42
C GLY A 28 -9.07 -12.42 1.64
N LEU A 29 -7.81 -12.79 1.88
CA LEU A 29 -7.15 -13.94 1.25
C LEU A 29 -7.76 -15.29 1.69
N MET A 30 -8.22 -15.38 2.94
CA MET A 30 -8.79 -16.61 3.50
C MET A 30 -10.24 -16.84 3.07
N SER A 31 -10.99 -15.78 2.79
CA SER A 31 -12.42 -15.82 2.45
C SER A 31 -12.72 -16.01 0.96
N GLY A 32 -11.73 -15.91 0.07
CA GLY A 32 -11.92 -16.04 -1.39
C GLY A 32 -11.01 -17.08 -2.05
N GLU A 33 -11.10 -17.15 -3.38
CA GLU A 33 -10.22 -18.02 -4.17
C GLU A 33 -8.77 -17.56 -4.15
N ARG A 34 -7.84 -18.52 -4.00
CA ARG A 34 -6.40 -18.28 -3.83
C ARG A 34 -5.62 -18.81 -5.03
N ARG A 35 -5.70 -18.12 -6.16
CA ARG A 35 -4.96 -18.49 -7.37
C ARG A 35 -3.64 -17.72 -7.43
N LEU A 36 -2.52 -18.37 -7.11
CA LEU A 36 -1.18 -17.76 -7.11
C LEU A 36 -0.75 -17.21 -8.48
N ALA A 37 -1.40 -17.66 -9.56
CA ALA A 37 -1.19 -17.13 -10.90
C ALA A 37 -1.59 -15.65 -11.05
N TYR A 38 -2.41 -15.11 -10.15
CA TYR A 38 -2.91 -13.74 -10.21
C TYR A 38 -2.00 -12.76 -9.47
N PHE A 39 -1.74 -11.62 -10.09
CA PHE A 39 -0.99 -10.52 -9.47
C PHE A 39 -1.66 -10.03 -8.18
N THR A 40 -3.00 -10.04 -8.15
CA THR A 40 -3.80 -9.72 -6.96
C THR A 40 -3.39 -10.57 -5.76
N THR A 41 -3.33 -11.89 -5.92
CA THR A 41 -2.99 -12.80 -4.82
C THR A 41 -1.54 -12.59 -4.38
N GLN A 42 -0.61 -12.49 -5.33
CA GLN A 42 0.81 -12.29 -5.00
C GLN A 42 1.07 -10.96 -4.28
N SER A 43 0.50 -9.85 -4.77
CA SER A 43 0.64 -8.53 -4.14
C SER A 43 0.03 -8.47 -2.74
N ASN A 44 -1.13 -9.09 -2.51
CA ASN A 44 -1.73 -9.18 -1.18
C ASN A 44 -0.91 -10.06 -0.22
N VAL A 45 -0.33 -11.16 -0.68
CA VAL A 45 0.62 -11.97 0.12
C VAL A 45 1.84 -11.13 0.51
N ILE A 46 2.37 -10.33 -0.42
CA ILE A 46 3.47 -9.40 -0.13
C ILE A 46 3.06 -8.36 0.92
N VAL A 47 1.84 -7.80 0.83
CA VAL A 47 1.31 -6.86 1.84
C VAL A 47 1.28 -7.51 3.22
N VAL A 48 0.69 -8.71 3.37
CA VAL A 48 0.66 -9.43 4.64
C VAL A 48 2.08 -9.64 5.17
N ALA A 49 2.99 -10.14 4.33
CA ALA A 49 4.36 -10.42 4.73
C ALA A 49 5.09 -9.14 5.20
N TYR A 50 5.03 -8.07 4.41
CA TYR A 50 5.68 -6.81 4.72
C TYR A 50 5.13 -6.19 6.02
N PHE A 51 3.80 -6.09 6.17
CA PHE A 51 3.21 -5.47 7.36
C PHE A 51 3.32 -6.33 8.61
N ALA A 52 3.30 -7.66 8.51
CA ALA A 52 3.59 -8.56 9.63
C ALA A 52 5.02 -8.35 10.14
N VAL A 53 5.98 -8.27 9.22
CA VAL A 53 7.38 -7.94 9.53
C VAL A 53 7.50 -6.53 10.13
N ALA A 54 6.73 -5.55 9.62
CA ALA A 54 6.70 -4.21 10.18
C ALA A 54 6.20 -4.18 11.63
N VAL A 55 5.08 -4.82 11.93
CA VAL A 55 4.53 -4.95 13.28
C VAL A 55 5.53 -5.64 14.21
N PHE A 56 6.14 -6.73 13.78
CA PHE A 56 7.17 -7.43 14.55
C PHE A 56 8.37 -6.52 14.88
N TRP A 57 8.89 -5.79 13.90
CA TRP A 57 10.02 -4.89 14.10
C TRP A 57 9.67 -3.67 14.95
N MET A 58 8.43 -3.18 14.91
CA MET A 58 7.98 -2.09 15.77
C MET A 58 8.09 -2.48 17.24
N LEU A 59 7.67 -3.71 17.59
CA LEU A 59 7.79 -4.25 18.94
C LEU A 59 9.24 -4.52 19.32
N ARG A 60 10.01 -5.15 18.41
CA ARG A 60 11.40 -5.53 18.66
C ARG A 60 12.34 -4.35 18.84
N ARG A 61 12.19 -3.29 18.02
CA ARG A 61 13.03 -2.07 18.06
C ARG A 61 12.42 -0.95 18.89
N ARG A 62 11.19 -1.12 19.36
CA ARG A 62 10.45 -0.11 20.15
C ARG A 62 10.33 1.24 19.43
N ARG A 63 10.12 1.18 18.10
CA ARG A 63 9.97 2.33 17.19
C ARG A 63 8.73 2.14 16.33
N THR A 64 8.11 3.21 15.88
CA THR A 64 6.89 3.15 15.05
C THR A 64 7.13 3.36 13.56
N ASP A 65 8.35 3.75 13.18
CA ASP A 65 8.75 3.93 11.79
C ASP A 65 8.58 2.63 11.00
N ALA A 66 8.07 2.73 9.78
CA ALA A 66 8.00 1.57 8.89
C ALA A 66 9.41 1.09 8.51
N PRO A 67 9.73 -0.22 8.56
CA PRO A 67 11.02 -0.73 8.11
C PRO A 67 11.14 -0.64 6.58
N ALA A 68 12.37 -0.62 6.07
CA ALA A 68 12.66 -0.70 4.63
C ALA A 68 11.75 0.23 3.77
N PRO A 69 11.84 1.57 3.94
CA PRO A 69 10.89 2.50 3.35
C PRO A 69 10.82 2.47 1.82
N VAL A 70 11.92 2.12 1.14
CA VAL A 70 11.93 1.92 -0.32
C VAL A 70 11.08 0.69 -0.71
N LEU A 71 11.17 -0.41 0.04
CA LEU A 71 10.34 -1.59 -0.22
C LEU A 71 8.87 -1.29 0.06
N ARG A 72 8.57 -0.60 1.15
CA ARG A 72 7.22 -0.15 1.50
C ARG A 72 6.56 0.64 0.35
N GLY A 73 7.34 1.46 -0.36
CA GLY A 73 6.86 2.21 -1.53
C GLY A 73 6.51 1.29 -2.69
N GLY A 74 7.33 0.27 -2.95
CA GLY A 74 7.02 -0.80 -3.90
C GLY A 74 5.76 -1.57 -3.53
N VAL A 75 5.62 -2.00 -2.27
CA VAL A 75 4.41 -2.66 -1.76
C VAL A 75 3.16 -1.79 -1.97
N THR A 76 3.27 -0.49 -1.68
CA THR A 76 2.19 0.48 -1.89
C THR A 76 1.83 0.60 -3.37
N LEU A 77 2.83 0.71 -4.26
CA LEU A 77 2.60 0.74 -5.70
C LEU A 77 1.89 -0.53 -6.19
N TRP A 78 2.39 -1.71 -5.83
CA TRP A 78 1.84 -2.98 -6.30
C TRP A 78 0.40 -3.19 -5.84
N ILE A 79 0.07 -2.83 -4.59
CA ILE A 79 -1.30 -2.99 -4.10
C ILE A 79 -2.26 -1.94 -4.69
N VAL A 80 -1.79 -0.72 -4.96
CA VAL A 80 -2.57 0.31 -5.68
C VAL A 80 -2.83 -0.11 -7.13
N ILE A 81 -1.84 -0.71 -7.81
CA ILE A 81 -2.02 -1.31 -9.13
C ILE A 81 -3.13 -2.37 -9.09
N THR A 82 -3.12 -3.26 -8.10
CA THR A 82 -4.16 -4.30 -7.93
C THR A 82 -5.56 -3.69 -7.86
N GLY A 83 -5.75 -2.64 -7.04
CA GLY A 83 -7.05 -1.98 -6.93
C GLY A 83 -7.47 -1.26 -8.21
N LEU A 84 -6.56 -0.51 -8.84
CA LEU A 84 -6.88 0.27 -10.04
C LEU A 84 -7.11 -0.59 -11.28
N VAL A 85 -6.31 -1.63 -11.50
CA VAL A 85 -6.52 -2.56 -12.61
C VAL A 85 -7.86 -3.27 -12.44
N SER A 86 -8.20 -3.70 -11.24
CA SER A 86 -9.51 -4.30 -10.97
C SER A 86 -10.66 -3.33 -11.22
N HIS A 87 -10.60 -2.12 -10.65
CA HIS A 87 -11.70 -1.16 -10.77
C HIS A 87 -11.86 -0.61 -12.19
N VAL A 88 -10.77 -0.20 -12.84
CA VAL A 88 -10.83 0.53 -14.12
C VAL A 88 -10.81 -0.42 -15.31
N LEU A 89 -9.91 -1.40 -15.32
CA LEU A 89 -9.72 -2.26 -16.50
C LEU A 89 -10.69 -3.45 -16.51
N LEU A 90 -10.95 -4.07 -15.36
CA LEU A 90 -11.78 -5.27 -15.29
C LEU A 90 -13.26 -4.92 -15.05
N ASN A 91 -13.54 -4.01 -14.11
CA ASN A 91 -14.90 -3.65 -13.74
C ASN A 91 -15.43 -2.39 -14.46
N GLN A 92 -14.63 -1.76 -15.32
CA GLN A 92 -15.03 -0.58 -16.11
C GLN A 92 -15.61 0.58 -15.26
N GLY A 93 -15.15 0.72 -14.01
CA GLY A 93 -15.64 1.73 -13.07
C GLY A 93 -16.95 1.40 -12.37
N ALA A 94 -17.46 0.17 -12.51
CA ALA A 94 -18.67 -0.26 -11.82
C ALA A 94 -18.51 -0.22 -10.30
N SER A 95 -19.62 0.09 -9.61
CA SER A 95 -19.67 0.09 -8.15
C SER A 95 -19.46 -1.34 -7.61
N PRO A 96 -18.55 -1.55 -6.65
CA PRO A 96 -18.31 -2.87 -6.07
C PRO A 96 -19.35 -3.26 -5.00
N PHE A 97 -20.23 -2.34 -4.60
CA PHE A 97 -21.15 -2.52 -3.47
C PHE A 97 -22.32 -3.49 -3.71
N PRO A 98 -22.97 -3.52 -4.88
CA PRO A 98 -24.18 -4.33 -5.08
C PRO A 98 -23.98 -5.83 -4.84
N GLY A 99 -22.80 -6.39 -5.12
CA GLY A 99 -22.52 -7.82 -4.96
C GLY A 99 -22.31 -8.28 -3.51
N MET A 100 -22.18 -7.37 -2.54
CA MET A 100 -21.84 -7.74 -1.16
C MET A 100 -23.02 -8.29 -0.33
N ALA A 101 -24.25 -8.07 -0.79
CA ALA A 101 -25.48 -8.51 -0.13
C ALA A 101 -26.24 -9.55 -0.97
N ASP A 102 -25.50 -10.38 -1.71
CA ASP A 102 -26.10 -11.46 -2.51
C ASP A 102 -26.86 -12.46 -1.59
N PRO A 103 -28.05 -12.94 -2.00
CA PRO A 103 -28.79 -13.95 -1.23
C PRO A 103 -28.01 -15.24 -1.01
N ASP A 104 -27.09 -15.60 -1.92
CA ASP A 104 -26.18 -16.73 -1.74
C ASP A 104 -24.99 -16.32 -0.86
N ALA A 105 -24.87 -16.93 0.31
CA ALA A 105 -23.81 -16.64 1.26
C ALA A 105 -22.39 -16.89 0.71
N ALA A 106 -22.21 -17.87 -0.19
CA ALA A 106 -20.92 -18.14 -0.80
C ALA A 106 -20.54 -17.04 -1.81
N VAL A 107 -21.52 -16.57 -2.59
CA VAL A 107 -21.34 -15.46 -3.54
C VAL A 107 -21.07 -14.16 -2.79
N ALA A 108 -21.85 -13.86 -1.74
CA ALA A 108 -21.63 -12.70 -0.89
C ALA A 108 -20.23 -12.71 -0.26
N LEU A 109 -19.77 -13.86 0.26
CA LEU A 109 -18.44 -14.00 0.85
C LEU A 109 -17.32 -13.79 -0.19
N ALA A 110 -17.48 -14.31 -1.40
CA ALA A 110 -16.53 -14.08 -2.49
C ALA A 110 -16.46 -12.60 -2.88
N ASN A 111 -17.60 -11.92 -2.99
CA ASN A 111 -17.67 -10.49 -3.30
C ASN A 111 -17.08 -9.63 -2.17
N GLN A 112 -17.28 -10.01 -0.91
CA GLN A 112 -16.63 -9.37 0.24
C GLN A 112 -15.11 -9.53 0.20
N SER A 113 -14.61 -10.74 -0.10
CA SER A 113 -13.18 -10.98 -0.31
C SER A 113 -12.62 -10.10 -1.43
N LEU A 114 -13.31 -10.03 -2.58
CA LEU A 114 -12.92 -9.18 -3.70
C LEU A 114 -12.88 -7.70 -3.29
N PHE A 115 -13.88 -7.22 -2.55
CA PHE A 115 -13.92 -5.85 -2.06
C PHE A 115 -12.73 -5.56 -1.14
N ILE A 116 -12.45 -6.46 -0.19
CA ILE A 116 -11.33 -6.31 0.74
C ILE A 116 -10.00 -6.22 -0.03
N LEU A 117 -9.74 -7.15 -0.94
CA LEU A 117 -8.44 -7.28 -1.62
C LEU A 117 -8.21 -6.24 -2.72
N HIS A 118 -9.25 -5.63 -3.28
CA HIS A 118 -9.15 -4.66 -4.37
C HIS A 118 -9.50 -3.22 -3.98
N TYR A 119 -10.13 -3.00 -2.82
CA TYR A 119 -10.51 -1.65 -2.38
C TYR A 119 -10.02 -1.36 -0.97
N ALA A 120 -10.43 -2.16 0.03
CA ALA A 120 -10.13 -1.86 1.43
C ALA A 120 -8.62 -1.90 1.71
N VAL A 121 -7.94 -3.00 1.37
CA VAL A 121 -6.49 -3.15 1.61
C VAL A 121 -5.66 -2.13 0.82
N PRO A 122 -5.87 -1.93 -0.51
CA PRO A 122 -5.18 -0.86 -1.24
C PRO A 122 -5.34 0.52 -0.60
N ALA A 123 -6.57 0.89 -0.21
CA ALA A 123 -6.84 2.17 0.45
C ALA A 123 -6.12 2.26 1.81
N MET A 124 -6.15 1.21 2.62
CA MET A 124 -5.50 1.20 3.92
C MET A 124 -3.98 1.33 3.82
N VAL A 125 -3.36 0.65 2.85
CA VAL A 125 -1.91 0.72 2.62
C VAL A 125 -1.51 2.10 2.08
N LEU A 126 -2.30 2.67 1.16
CA LEU A 126 -2.06 4.03 0.65
C LEU A 126 -2.17 5.08 1.78
N LEU A 127 -3.18 4.93 2.65
CA LEU A 127 -3.34 5.78 3.83
C LEU A 127 -2.18 5.60 4.82
N ASP A 128 -1.70 4.36 5.05
CA ASP A 128 -0.50 4.13 5.87
C ASP A 128 0.69 4.91 5.30
N TRP A 129 0.92 4.81 3.97
CA TRP A 129 2.00 5.49 3.26
C TRP A 129 1.98 7.01 3.43
N VAL A 130 0.81 7.62 3.31
CA VAL A 130 0.64 9.08 3.38
C VAL A 130 0.67 9.59 4.82
N LEU A 131 0.06 8.87 5.77
CA LEU A 131 -0.14 9.34 7.13
C LEU A 131 1.03 9.05 8.06
N PHE A 132 1.80 7.98 7.80
CA PHE A 132 2.78 7.49 8.76
C PHE A 132 4.23 7.48 8.24
N PRO A 133 5.19 7.93 9.07
CA PRO A 133 6.59 8.03 8.69
C PRO A 133 7.26 6.65 8.53
N PRO A 134 8.45 6.62 7.90
CA PRO A 134 9.21 7.76 7.38
C PRO A 134 8.75 8.20 5.98
N HIS A 135 8.88 9.50 5.67
CA HIS A 135 8.61 10.09 4.35
C HIS A 135 9.89 10.69 3.75
N GLY A 136 9.93 10.81 2.42
CA GLY A 136 11.03 11.43 1.68
C GLY A 136 12.25 10.53 1.56
N MET A 137 12.07 9.23 1.78
CA MET A 137 13.12 8.22 1.71
C MET A 137 13.25 7.62 0.31
N VAL A 138 12.23 7.80 -0.53
CA VAL A 138 12.17 7.24 -1.87
C VAL A 138 12.80 8.19 -2.89
N ARG A 139 13.55 7.61 -3.82
CA ARG A 139 14.18 8.30 -4.95
C ARG A 139 13.45 7.96 -6.25
N TRP A 140 13.53 8.85 -7.24
CA TRP A 140 12.91 8.63 -8.56
C TRP A 140 13.37 7.34 -9.25
N ARG A 141 14.63 6.93 -9.06
CA ARG A 141 15.14 5.64 -9.56
C ARG A 141 14.44 4.42 -8.97
N ASP A 142 13.88 4.53 -7.77
CA ASP A 142 13.22 3.42 -7.10
C ASP A 142 11.91 3.05 -7.83
N ALA A 143 11.25 4.03 -8.48
CA ALA A 143 10.11 3.77 -9.35
C ALA A 143 10.45 2.77 -10.47
N GLY A 144 11.63 2.91 -11.08
CA GLY A 144 12.11 1.96 -12.10
C GLY A 144 12.35 0.56 -11.53
N TRP A 145 12.91 0.46 -10.32
CA TRP A 145 13.11 -0.83 -9.65
C TRP A 145 11.80 -1.52 -9.29
N TRP A 146 10.79 -0.77 -8.83
CA TRP A 146 9.49 -1.34 -8.48
C TRP A 146 8.72 -1.86 -9.68
N MET A 147 8.96 -1.30 -10.87
CA MET A 147 8.39 -1.77 -12.14
C MET A 147 8.92 -3.13 -12.58
N LEU A 148 10.08 -3.57 -12.07
CA LEU A 148 10.64 -4.88 -12.42
C LEU A 148 9.68 -6.01 -12.05
N TYR A 149 9.00 -5.93 -10.90
CA TYR A 149 8.07 -6.95 -10.45
C TYR A 149 6.84 -7.12 -11.37
N PRO A 150 6.01 -6.09 -11.66
CA PRO A 150 4.87 -6.24 -12.55
C PRO A 150 5.26 -6.59 -13.99
N VAL A 151 6.39 -6.07 -14.50
CA VAL A 151 6.88 -6.44 -15.84
C VAL A 151 7.31 -7.90 -15.88
N ALA A 152 8.06 -8.36 -14.88
CA ALA A 152 8.44 -9.78 -14.77
C ALA A 152 7.22 -10.68 -14.62
N TYR A 153 6.22 -10.27 -13.83
CA TYR A 153 4.95 -11.00 -13.72
C TYR A 153 4.26 -11.16 -15.07
N GLY A 154 4.14 -10.08 -15.85
CA GLY A 154 3.55 -10.12 -17.19
C GLY A 154 4.31 -11.06 -18.12
N ALA A 155 5.63 -10.94 -18.18
CA ALA A 155 6.49 -11.81 -19.00
C ALA A 155 6.37 -13.30 -18.61
N ILE A 156 6.48 -13.60 -17.31
CA ILE A 156 6.34 -14.97 -16.79
C ILE A 156 4.95 -15.53 -17.10
N THR A 157 3.90 -14.70 -17.00
CA THR A 157 2.52 -15.13 -17.29
C THR A 157 2.33 -15.47 -18.77
N LEU A 158 2.89 -14.66 -19.67
CA LEU A 158 2.84 -14.93 -21.11
C LEU A 158 3.65 -16.19 -21.48
N VAL A 159 4.83 -16.37 -20.90
CA VAL A 159 5.63 -17.60 -21.10
C VAL A 159 4.87 -18.81 -20.57
N ARG A 160 4.29 -18.74 -19.36
CA ARG A 160 3.46 -19.81 -18.79
C ARG A 160 2.29 -20.15 -19.71
N ALA A 161 1.61 -19.15 -20.25
CA ALA A 161 0.47 -19.32 -21.15
C ALA A 161 0.86 -19.99 -22.49
N ALA A 162 2.08 -19.78 -22.97
CA ALA A 162 2.61 -20.40 -24.17
C ALA A 162 3.10 -21.85 -23.92
N VAL A 163 3.76 -22.08 -22.79
CA VAL A 163 4.32 -23.41 -22.43
C VAL A 163 3.24 -24.38 -21.94
N PHE A 164 2.23 -23.88 -21.23
CA PHE A 164 1.16 -24.68 -20.64
C PHE A 164 -0.22 -24.24 -21.14
N PRO A 165 -0.57 -24.52 -22.41
CA PRO A 165 -1.80 -24.01 -23.02
C PRO A 165 -3.09 -24.60 -22.44
N THR A 166 -3.00 -25.69 -21.67
CA THR A 166 -4.16 -26.39 -21.07
C THR A 166 -4.38 -26.04 -19.59
N VAL A 167 -3.59 -25.14 -19.00
CA VAL A 167 -3.80 -24.70 -17.62
C VAL A 167 -5.09 -23.88 -17.51
N SER A 168 -5.85 -24.09 -16.44
CA SER A 168 -7.16 -23.45 -16.21
C SER A 168 -7.09 -21.91 -16.22
N ASP A 169 -5.99 -21.34 -15.69
CA ASP A 169 -5.72 -19.90 -15.67
C ASP A 169 -4.68 -19.51 -16.71
N ARG A 170 -4.87 -19.94 -17.96
CA ARG A 170 -3.92 -19.66 -19.05
C ARG A 170 -3.62 -18.16 -19.13
N PHE A 171 -4.66 -17.34 -19.10
CA PHE A 171 -4.56 -15.88 -18.97
C PHE A 171 -5.31 -15.42 -17.72
N PRO A 172 -4.62 -15.01 -16.65
CA PRO A 172 -5.25 -14.47 -15.45
C PRO A 172 -6.02 -13.17 -15.71
N TYR A 173 -5.69 -12.47 -16.79
CA TYR A 173 -6.30 -11.20 -17.15
C TYR A 173 -6.57 -11.13 -18.66
N PRO A 174 -7.72 -10.57 -19.08
CA PRO A 174 -8.06 -10.47 -20.51
C PRO A 174 -7.04 -9.66 -21.32
N PHE A 175 -6.42 -8.65 -20.71
CA PHE A 175 -5.40 -7.84 -21.37
C PHE A 175 -4.10 -8.59 -21.69
N LEU A 176 -3.93 -9.83 -21.19
CA LEU A 176 -2.81 -10.72 -21.50
C LEU A 176 -3.16 -11.77 -22.56
N ASP A 177 -4.44 -11.89 -22.93
CA ASP A 177 -4.91 -12.93 -23.84
C ASP A 177 -4.51 -12.61 -25.28
N TYR A 178 -3.36 -13.10 -25.71
CA TYR A 178 -2.89 -12.95 -27.08
C TYR A 178 -3.66 -13.83 -28.09
N VAL A 179 -4.44 -14.81 -27.62
CA VAL A 179 -5.25 -15.67 -28.49
C VAL A 179 -6.48 -14.88 -28.94
N ASP A 180 -7.12 -14.17 -28.01
CA ASP A 180 -8.27 -13.31 -28.30
C ASP A 180 -7.84 -11.98 -28.95
N LEU A 181 -6.80 -11.33 -28.43
CA LEU A 181 -6.38 -10.00 -28.88
C LEU A 181 -5.49 -10.01 -30.13
N GLY A 182 -4.88 -11.14 -30.49
CA GLY A 182 -3.86 -11.22 -31.53
C GLY A 182 -2.73 -10.19 -31.31
N ALA A 183 -2.39 -9.40 -32.35
CA ALA A 183 -1.40 -8.33 -32.24
C ALA A 183 -1.80 -7.18 -31.28
N GLY A 184 -3.09 -7.04 -30.97
CA GLY A 184 -3.62 -6.04 -30.04
C GLY A 184 -3.10 -6.20 -28.61
N VAL A 185 -2.61 -7.39 -28.24
CA VAL A 185 -2.01 -7.66 -26.92
C VAL A 185 -0.84 -6.71 -26.64
N VAL A 186 -0.04 -6.35 -27.65
CA VAL A 186 1.11 -5.45 -27.49
C VAL A 186 0.66 -4.06 -27.05
N VAL A 187 -0.39 -3.52 -27.70
CA VAL A 187 -0.96 -2.22 -27.34
C VAL A 187 -1.56 -2.26 -25.94
N SER A 188 -2.24 -3.36 -25.60
CA SER A 188 -2.82 -3.57 -24.28
C SER A 188 -1.76 -3.57 -23.18
N LEU A 189 -0.67 -4.33 -23.37
CA LEU A 189 0.47 -4.37 -22.46
C LEU A 189 1.15 -3.01 -22.31
N LEU A 190 1.37 -2.29 -23.41
CA LEU A 190 1.96 -0.95 -23.37
C LEU A 190 1.10 0.03 -22.57
N ARG A 191 -0.23 -0.01 -22.74
CA ARG A 191 -1.16 0.81 -21.95
C ARG A 191 -1.07 0.49 -20.46
N VAL A 192 -1.08 -0.79 -20.10
CA VAL A 192 -0.96 -1.24 -18.70
C VAL A 192 0.37 -0.79 -18.08
N VAL A 193 1.49 -1.01 -18.78
CA VAL A 193 2.82 -0.57 -18.33
C VAL A 193 2.89 0.95 -18.17
N ALA A 194 2.31 1.71 -19.10
CA ALA A 194 2.26 3.17 -19.01
C ALA A 194 1.48 3.64 -17.77
N VAL A 195 0.31 3.05 -17.49
CA VAL A 195 -0.47 3.35 -16.28
C VAL A 195 0.33 3.01 -15.02
N MET A 196 0.97 1.84 -14.97
CA MET A 196 1.82 1.44 -13.84
C MET A 196 3.01 2.41 -13.64
N ALA A 197 3.63 2.88 -14.71
CA ALA A 197 4.72 3.86 -14.65
C ALA A 197 4.25 5.21 -14.10
N VAL A 198 3.08 5.69 -14.52
CA VAL A 198 2.45 6.91 -13.97
C VAL A 198 2.18 6.74 -12.47
N LEU A 199 1.65 5.59 -12.05
CA LEU A 199 1.42 5.29 -10.64
C LEU A 199 2.73 5.23 -9.85
N ALA A 200 3.79 4.65 -10.42
CA ALA A 200 5.10 4.59 -9.78
C ALA A 200 5.64 6.00 -9.51
N VAL A 201 5.58 6.88 -10.51
CA VAL A 201 5.92 8.30 -10.37
C VAL A 201 5.04 8.99 -9.32
N GLY A 202 3.73 8.73 -9.35
CA GLY A 202 2.77 9.25 -8.37
C GLY A 202 3.10 8.87 -6.92
N VAL A 203 3.46 7.61 -6.66
CA VAL A 203 3.87 7.15 -5.33
C VAL A 203 5.14 7.86 -4.85
N VAL A 204 6.13 8.06 -5.72
CA VAL A 204 7.34 8.84 -5.37
C VAL A 204 7.00 10.31 -5.10
N ALA A 205 6.11 10.90 -5.90
CA ALA A 205 5.67 12.27 -5.69
C ALA A 205 4.94 12.45 -4.36
N LEU A 206 4.06 11.50 -4.00
CA LEU A 206 3.36 11.48 -2.72
C LEU A 206 4.33 11.38 -1.53
N ASP A 207 5.37 10.54 -1.62
CA ASP A 207 6.40 10.44 -0.58
C ASP A 207 7.12 11.78 -0.36
N LYS A 208 7.50 12.46 -1.46
CA LYS A 208 8.15 13.77 -1.41
C LYS A 208 7.23 14.85 -0.84
N LEU A 209 5.95 14.83 -1.21
CA LEU A 209 4.96 15.78 -0.73
C LEU A 209 4.71 15.60 0.78
N ALA A 210 4.53 14.36 1.25
CA ALA A 210 4.38 14.05 2.67
C ALA A 210 5.60 14.49 3.49
N ALA A 211 6.81 14.32 2.94
CA ALA A 211 8.04 14.82 3.56
C ALA A 211 8.08 16.35 3.64
N ALA A 212 7.66 17.05 2.59
CA ALA A 212 7.62 18.51 2.58
C ALA A 212 6.63 19.05 3.62
N PHE A 213 5.45 18.45 3.74
CA PHE A 213 4.46 18.80 4.78
C PHE A 213 4.99 18.56 6.19
N THR A 214 5.72 17.47 6.40
CA THR A 214 6.30 17.15 7.71
C THR A 214 7.38 18.17 8.10
N ARG A 215 8.25 18.57 7.15
CA ARG A 215 9.28 19.61 7.38
C ARG A 215 8.66 20.96 7.74
N ARG A 216 7.67 21.43 6.96
CA ARG A 216 6.97 22.70 7.22
C ARG A 216 6.36 22.77 8.62
N ARG A 217 5.67 21.71 9.06
CA ARG A 217 5.09 21.66 10.42
C ARG A 217 6.12 21.62 11.55
N VAL A 218 7.34 21.17 11.27
CA VAL A 218 8.42 21.21 12.26
C VAL A 218 9.00 22.63 12.32
N ASP A 219 9.20 23.27 11.18
CA ASP A 219 9.69 24.65 11.10
C ASP A 219 8.72 25.65 11.75
N GLU A 220 7.41 25.54 11.48
CA GLU A 220 6.35 26.35 12.11
C GLU A 220 6.36 26.21 13.64
N ARG A 221 6.43 24.97 14.16
CA ARG A 221 6.48 24.74 15.61
C ARG A 221 7.74 25.26 16.27
N ARG A 222 8.87 25.25 15.56
CA ARG A 222 10.12 25.80 16.05
C ARG A 222 10.05 27.32 16.12
N TYR A 223 9.51 27.95 15.08
CA TYR A 223 9.27 29.39 15.03
C TYR A 223 8.37 29.84 16.19
N ASP A 224 7.22 29.18 16.40
CA ASP A 224 6.31 29.47 17.51
C ASP A 224 6.96 29.30 18.90
N ALA A 225 7.91 28.37 19.04
CA ALA A 225 8.62 28.15 20.29
C ALA A 225 9.67 29.25 20.58
N ASP A 226 10.30 29.78 19.53
CA ASP A 226 11.30 30.85 19.64
C ASP A 226 10.63 32.24 19.83
N GLU A 227 9.40 32.44 19.36
CA GLU A 227 8.63 33.70 19.52
C GLU A 227 7.79 33.81 20.80
N ARG A 228 7.63 32.75 21.61
CA ARG A 228 6.97 32.89 22.92
C ARG A 228 7.79 33.86 23.79
N PRO A 229 7.21 34.98 24.25
CA PRO A 229 7.93 35.94 25.08
C PRO A 229 8.53 35.23 26.30
N ARG A 230 9.82 35.45 26.58
CA ARG A 230 10.49 34.97 27.81
C ARG A 230 9.96 35.68 29.07
N ASP A 231 9.06 36.65 28.92
CA ASP A 231 8.62 37.59 29.94
C ASP A 231 7.60 37.03 30.96
N ALA A 232 7.36 35.72 30.99
CA ALA A 232 6.45 35.11 31.97
C ALA A 232 7.15 34.45 33.18
N ASP A 233 8.48 34.35 33.18
CA ASP A 233 9.27 33.70 34.25
C ASP A 233 10.06 34.70 35.14
N GLU A 234 9.96 36.01 34.91
CA GLU A 234 10.47 37.04 35.83
C GLU A 234 9.31 37.82 36.46
N ALA A 235 8.52 37.15 37.30
CA ALA A 235 7.89 37.84 38.41
C ALA A 235 8.94 37.90 39.54
N PRO A 236 9.47 39.08 39.90
CA PRO A 236 10.42 39.16 41.00
C PRO A 236 9.74 38.69 42.28
N ASP A 237 10.38 37.77 42.98
CA ASP A 237 10.10 37.44 44.37
C ASP A 237 9.95 38.75 45.17
N ALA A 238 8.71 39.11 45.48
CA ALA A 238 8.42 40.17 46.41
C ALA A 238 8.79 39.67 47.81
N VAL A 239 10.02 39.96 48.20
CA VAL A 239 10.56 39.80 49.55
C VAL A 239 9.87 40.79 50.51
N SER A 240 9.41 40.25 51.63
CA SER A 240 9.16 40.84 52.97
C SER A 240 8.17 42.00 53.12
N VAL A 241 7.09 41.77 53.89
CA VAL A 241 6.90 42.26 55.29
C VAL A 241 6.09 41.22 56.06
#